data_AF-A0A7N2MJC0-F1
#
_entry.id   AF-A0A7N2MJC0-F1
#
_cell.length_a   1.000
_cell.length_b   1.000
_cell.length_c   1.000
_cell.angle_alpha   90.00
_cell.angle_beta   90.00
_cell.angle_gamma   90.00
#
_symmetry.space_group_name_H-M   'P 1'
#
loop_
_entity.id
_entity.type
_entity.pdbx_description
1 polymer ?
#
loop_
_entity_poly.entity_id
_entity_poly.type
_entity_poly.pdbx_seq_one_letter_code
_entity_poly.pdbx_strand_id
1 'polypeptide(L)'
;MILFGDQLITIWDYDYIQSLRSEYLGEEYTGQVNKLKEQVRMMLHKVVGPLELIDTLQRLGLSCHFESEMKRILEGQYNNDHCDDTWKEENLYITALKFRLLRQHGYKMSEDN
;
A
#
# COMPACT_ATOMS: atom_id res chain seq x y z
N MET A 1 5.97 -51.66 -20.75
CA MET A 1 6.83 -50.65 -20.11
C MET A 1 5.95 -49.48 -19.77
N ILE A 2 5.63 -49.30 -18.49
CA ILE A 2 4.74 -48.25 -18.00
C ILE A 2 5.63 -47.07 -17.60
N LEU A 3 5.43 -45.90 -18.21
CA LEU A 3 6.02 -44.65 -17.74
C LEU A 3 4.93 -43.88 -16.99
N PHE A 4 4.97 -43.95 -15.67
CA PHE A 4 4.36 -42.96 -14.78
C PHE A 4 5.25 -41.71 -14.80
N GLY A 5 4.69 -40.53 -15.05
CA GLY A 5 5.45 -39.27 -15.08
C GLY A 5 4.55 -38.04 -15.03
N ASP A 6 4.37 -37.55 -13.80
CA ASP A 6 4.03 -36.17 -13.40
C ASP A 6 2.66 -35.59 -13.78
N GLN A 7 1.60 -36.15 -13.19
CA GLN A 7 0.45 -35.31 -12.84
C GLN A 7 0.85 -34.51 -11.58
N LEU A 8 1.28 -33.25 -11.75
CA LEU A 8 1.43 -32.33 -10.62
C LEU A 8 0.09 -32.27 -9.88
N ILE A 9 0.03 -32.85 -8.69
CA ILE A 9 -1.10 -32.73 -7.79
C ILE A 9 -1.21 -31.25 -7.46
N THR A 10 -2.24 -30.59 -8.01
CA THR A 10 -2.58 -29.24 -7.60
C THR A 10 -2.99 -29.31 -6.13
N ILE A 11 -2.42 -28.42 -5.29
CA ILE A 11 -2.74 -28.35 -3.85
C ILE A 11 -4.25 -28.21 -3.62
N TRP A 12 -4.92 -27.61 -4.60
CA TRP A 12 -6.36 -27.43 -4.64
C TRP A 12 -6.93 -28.25 -5.78
N ASP A 13 -7.94 -29.04 -5.45
CA ASP A 13 -8.75 -29.74 -6.43
C ASP A 13 -9.60 -28.75 -7.25
N TYR A 14 -9.84 -29.06 -8.53
CA TYR A 14 -10.57 -28.15 -9.43
C TYR A 14 -12.00 -27.92 -8.97
N ASP A 15 -12.69 -28.98 -8.54
CA ASP A 15 -14.08 -28.87 -8.06
C ASP A 15 -14.13 -28.06 -6.77
N TYR A 16 -13.10 -28.20 -5.92
CA TYR A 16 -12.95 -27.35 -4.74
C TYR A 16 -12.83 -25.87 -5.11
N ILE A 17 -11.93 -25.49 -6.04
CA ILE A 17 -11.79 -24.10 -6.49
C ILE A 17 -13.10 -23.56 -7.07
N GLN A 18 -13.80 -24.35 -7.89
CA GLN A 18 -15.09 -23.94 -8.47
C GLN A 18 -16.19 -23.77 -7.43
N SER A 19 -16.14 -24.54 -6.34
CA SER A 19 -17.12 -24.44 -5.26
C SER A 19 -16.96 -23.19 -4.40
N LEU A 20 -15.80 -22.52 -4.45
CA LEU A 20 -15.51 -21.34 -3.64
C LEU A 20 -16.50 -20.22 -3.95
N ARG A 21 -17.25 -19.84 -2.92
CA ARG A 21 -18.14 -18.68 -2.94
C ARG A 21 -17.71 -17.74 -1.83
N SER A 22 -17.70 -16.45 -2.13
CA SER A 22 -17.44 -15.42 -1.13
C SER A 22 -18.77 -14.92 -0.56
N GLU A 23 -18.90 -15.02 0.75
CA GLU A 23 -20.04 -14.46 1.49
C GLU A 23 -20.03 -12.92 1.46
N TYR A 24 -18.91 -12.32 1.05
CA TYR A 24 -18.67 -10.87 1.05
C TYR A 24 -19.01 -10.18 -0.27
N LEU A 25 -19.64 -10.88 -1.22
CA LEU A 25 -20.07 -10.30 -2.51
C LEU A 25 -21.39 -9.51 -2.42
N GLY A 26 -22.02 -9.47 -1.23
CA GLY A 26 -23.28 -8.76 -1.03
C GLY A 26 -23.17 -7.24 -1.21
N GLU A 27 -24.26 -6.63 -1.69
CA GLU A 27 -24.34 -5.16 -1.88
C GLU A 27 -24.11 -4.39 -0.57
N GLU A 28 -24.53 -4.95 0.57
CA GLU A 28 -24.30 -4.37 1.89
C GLU A 28 -22.79 -4.17 2.17
N TYR A 29 -21.97 -5.20 1.95
CA TYR A 29 -20.53 -5.14 2.15
C TYR A 29 -19.87 -4.15 1.18
N THR A 30 -20.37 -4.08 -0.05
CA THR A 30 -19.89 -3.11 -1.04
C THR A 30 -20.13 -1.67 -0.57
N GLY A 31 -21.32 -1.38 -0.01
CA GLY A 31 -21.64 -0.08 0.57
C GLY A 31 -20.73 0.29 1.75
N GLN A 32 -20.50 -0.66 2.66
CA GLN A 32 -19.61 -0.45 3.80
C GLN A 32 -18.16 -0.20 3.38
N VAL A 33 -17.64 -1.00 2.44
CA VAL A 33 -16.28 -0.84 1.90
C VAL A 33 -16.10 0.53 1.25
N ASN A 34 -17.05 0.98 0.44
CA ASN A 34 -16.98 2.30 -0.20
C ASN A 34 -16.98 3.42 0.85
N LYS A 35 -17.83 3.32 1.88
CA LYS A 35 -17.84 4.29 2.99
C LYS A 35 -16.50 4.33 3.73
N LEU A 36 -15.88 3.19 3.99
CA LEU A 36 -14.56 3.14 4.64
C LEU A 36 -13.47 3.72 3.75
N LYS A 37 -13.49 3.42 2.44
CA LYS A 37 -12.54 4.00 1.48
C LYS A 37 -12.58 5.52 1.49
N GLU A 38 -13.77 6.13 1.48
CA GLU A 38 -13.91 7.59 1.57
C GLU A 38 -13.37 8.17 2.89
N GLN A 39 -13.56 7.47 4.01
CA GLN A 39 -13.00 7.91 5.29
C GLN A 39 -11.47 7.91 5.26
N VAL A 40 -10.86 6.86 4.70
CA VAL A 40 -9.40 6.80 4.53
C VAL A 40 -8.90 7.89 3.59
N ARG A 41 -9.60 8.18 2.48
CA ARG A 41 -9.27 9.32 1.61
C ARG A 41 -9.27 10.64 2.35
N MET A 42 -10.30 10.88 3.18
CA MET A 42 -10.34 12.08 4.01
C MET A 42 -9.17 12.16 5.00
N MET A 43 -8.78 11.04 5.62
CA MET A 43 -7.62 11.00 6.52
C MET A 43 -6.33 11.34 5.78
N LEU A 44 -6.11 10.76 4.59
CA LEU A 44 -4.95 11.07 3.73
C LEU A 44 -4.89 12.55 3.31
N HIS A 45 -6.02 13.24 3.23
CA HIS A 45 -6.07 14.66 2.89
C HIS A 45 -5.92 15.61 4.09
N LYS A 46 -6.31 15.19 5.30
CA LYS A 46 -6.41 16.07 6.47
C LYS A 46 -5.24 15.95 7.44
N VAL A 47 -4.56 14.81 7.48
CA VAL A 47 -3.46 14.56 8.43
C VAL A 47 -2.18 15.21 7.90
N VAL A 48 -1.54 16.05 8.72
CA VAL A 48 -0.19 16.57 8.45
C VAL A 48 0.80 15.43 8.59
N GLY A 49 1.58 15.15 7.55
CA GLY A 49 2.53 14.04 7.52
C GLY A 49 1.88 12.65 7.56
N PRO A 50 1.02 12.26 6.59
CA PRO A 50 0.27 11.01 6.63
C PRO A 50 1.13 9.77 6.28
N LEU A 51 2.44 9.81 6.52
CA LEU A 51 3.39 8.77 6.13
C LEU A 51 3.13 7.45 6.85
N GLU A 52 2.75 7.49 8.14
CA GLU A 52 2.38 6.29 8.90
C GLU A 52 1.10 5.64 8.35
N LEU A 53 0.15 6.46 7.86
CA LEU A 53 -1.06 5.95 7.24
C LEU A 53 -0.74 5.28 5.90
N ILE A 54 0.13 5.88 5.09
CA ILE A 54 0.65 5.27 3.85
C ILE A 54 1.31 3.93 4.14
N ASP A 55 2.21 3.87 5.14
CA ASP A 55 2.90 2.65 5.54
C ASP A 55 1.91 1.57 5.98
N THR A 56 0.92 1.95 6.79
CA THR A 56 -0.13 1.04 7.27
C THR A 56 -0.93 0.47 6.09
N LEU A 57 -1.33 1.31 5.13
CA LEU A 57 -2.07 0.87 3.94
C LEU A 57 -1.26 -0.10 3.07
N GLN A 58 0.04 0.15 2.91
CA GLN A 58 0.92 -0.77 2.18
C GLN A 58 1.06 -2.12 2.90
N ARG A 59 1.27 -2.12 4.22
CA ARG A 59 1.43 -3.35 5.01
C ARG A 59 0.14 -4.18 5.07
N LEU A 60 -1.01 -3.54 4.93
CA LEU A 60 -2.32 -4.20 4.82
C LEU A 60 -2.67 -4.66 3.40
N GLY A 61 -1.84 -4.36 2.39
CA GLY A 61 -2.13 -4.67 0.99
C GLY A 61 -3.28 -3.85 0.39
N LEU A 62 -3.60 -2.69 0.99
CA LEU A 62 -4.71 -1.81 0.59
C LEU A 62 -4.26 -0.63 -0.27
N SER A 63 -2.96 -0.51 -0.55
CA SER A 63 -2.38 0.61 -1.32
C SER A 63 -2.99 0.77 -2.71
N CYS A 64 -3.42 -0.31 -3.35
CA CYS A 64 -4.02 -0.30 -4.69
C CYS A 64 -5.31 0.53 -4.78
N HIS A 65 -5.95 0.86 -3.65
CA HIS A 65 -7.15 1.68 -3.62
C HIS A 65 -6.88 3.18 -3.48
N PHE A 66 -5.64 3.56 -3.17
CA PHE A 66 -5.25 4.94 -2.81
C PHE A 66 -3.96 5.40 -3.52
N GLU A 67 -3.59 4.77 -4.64
CA GLU A 67 -2.32 5.03 -5.34
C GLU A 67 -2.14 6.51 -5.69
N SER A 68 -3.23 7.18 -6.11
CA SER A 68 -3.20 8.59 -6.50
C SER A 68 -2.93 9.53 -5.32
N GLU A 69 -3.56 9.25 -4.19
CA GLU A 69 -3.44 10.00 -2.95
C GLU A 69 -2.04 9.81 -2.37
N MET A 70 -1.57 8.56 -2.31
CA MET A 70 -0.22 8.22 -1.85
C MET A 70 0.85 8.88 -2.70
N LYS A 71 0.74 8.81 -4.04
CA LYS A 71 1.67 9.46 -4.95
C LYS A 71 1.73 10.97 -4.70
N ARG A 72 0.58 11.65 -4.65
CA ARG A 72 0.52 13.10 -4.41
C ARG A 72 1.19 13.49 -3.10
N ILE A 73 0.97 12.71 -2.03
CA ILE A 73 1.59 12.95 -0.73
C ILE A 73 3.11 12.80 -0.84
N LEU A 74 3.60 11.69 -1.42
CA LEU A 74 5.03 11.41 -1.53
C LEU A 74 5.75 12.42 -2.42
N GLU A 75 5.13 12.88 -3.51
CA GLU A 75 5.65 13.99 -4.32
C GLU A 75 5.78 15.28 -3.51
N GLY A 76 4.76 15.59 -2.69
CA GLY A 76 4.81 16.75 -1.80
C GLY A 76 5.96 16.67 -0.79
N GLN A 77 6.18 15.50 -0.20
CA GLN A 77 7.29 15.25 0.73
C GLN A 77 8.65 15.40 0.06
N TYR A 78 8.82 14.79 -1.13
CA TYR A 78 10.05 14.87 -1.90
C TYR A 78 10.40 16.30 -2.32
N ASN A 79 9.42 17.07 -2.76
CA ASN A 79 9.63 18.44 -3.22
C ASN A 79 9.91 19.40 -2.05
N ASN A 80 9.28 19.19 -0.89
CA ASN A 80 9.54 20.01 0.29
C ASN A 80 10.98 19.86 0.80
N ASP A 81 11.51 18.63 0.73
CA ASP A 81 12.90 18.32 1.11
C ASP A 81 13.96 18.98 0.23
N HIS A 82 13.60 19.34 -1.01
CA HIS A 82 14.48 20.06 -1.94
C HIS A 82 14.38 21.58 -1.80
N CYS A 83 13.39 22.07 -1.05
CA CYS A 83 13.06 23.48 -0.91
C CYS A 83 13.51 24.05 0.44
N ASP A 84 13.56 23.25 1.50
CA ASP A 84 13.82 23.72 2.85
C ASP A 84 14.82 22.83 3.60
N ASP A 85 15.65 23.48 4.42
CA ASP A 85 16.70 22.91 5.28
C ASP A 85 16.09 22.24 6.54
N THR A 86 14.83 21.80 6.44
CA THR A 86 13.94 21.32 7.52
C THR A 86 14.26 19.92 8.04
N TRP A 87 15.20 19.21 7.41
CA TRP A 87 15.71 17.93 7.90
C TRP A 87 16.23 18.00 9.35
N LYS A 88 16.55 19.22 9.83
CA LYS A 88 17.18 19.46 11.14
C LYS A 88 16.26 19.23 12.35
N GLU A 89 14.93 19.15 12.17
CA GLU A 89 13.98 18.91 13.27
C GLU A 89 13.21 17.57 13.19
N GLU A 90 13.35 16.79 12.11
CA GLU A 90 12.69 15.50 12.01
C GLU A 90 13.42 14.43 12.86
N ASN A 91 12.67 13.69 13.69
CA ASN A 91 13.21 12.55 14.44
C ASN A 91 13.59 11.41 13.48
N LEU A 92 14.67 10.69 13.77
CA LEU A 92 15.19 9.53 13.04
C LEU A 92 14.09 8.57 12.53
N TYR A 93 13.05 8.32 13.32
CA TYR A 93 11.91 7.49 12.90
C TYR A 93 11.21 8.04 11.66
N ILE A 94 10.89 9.33 11.64
CA ILE A 94 10.20 10.00 10.53
C ILE A 94 11.10 10.03 9.30
N THR A 95 12.38 10.38 9.49
CA THR A 95 13.37 10.39 8.41
C THR A 95 13.53 9.01 7.76
N ALA A 96 13.68 7.96 8.56
CA ALA A 96 13.81 6.59 8.07
C ALA A 96 12.54 6.12 7.34
N LEU A 97 11.36 6.46 7.88
CA LEU A 97 10.07 6.14 7.26
C LEU A 97 9.92 6.82 5.90
N LYS A 98 10.19 8.12 5.84
CA LYS A 98 10.15 8.93 4.62
C LYS A 98 11.10 8.39 3.57
N PHE A 99 12.36 8.14 3.94
CA PHE A 99 13.36 7.55 3.05
C PHE A 99 12.90 6.22 2.46
N ARG A 100 12.39 5.31 3.31
CA ARG A 100 11.87 4.01 2.88
C ARG A 100 10.73 4.17 1.88
N LEU A 101 9.73 4.99 2.20
CA LEU A 101 8.55 5.18 1.37
C LEU A 101 8.91 5.81 0.03
N LEU A 102 9.74 6.86 0.01
CA LEU A 102 10.16 7.51 -1.22
C LEU A 102 10.97 6.56 -2.13
N ARG A 103 11.90 5.80 -1.57
CA ARG A 103 12.69 4.82 -2.34
C ARG A 103 11.81 3.70 -2.92
N GLN A 104 10.84 3.20 -2.15
CA GLN A 104 9.89 2.17 -2.62
C GLN A 104 9.04 2.65 -3.80
N HIS A 105 8.75 3.94 -3.88
CA HIS A 105 7.98 4.54 -4.97
C HIS A 105 8.87 5.09 -6.12
N GLY A 106 10.18 4.81 -6.09
CA GLY A 106 11.09 5.10 -7.19
C GLY A 106 11.62 6.54 -7.24
N TYR A 107 11.45 7.33 -6.17
CA TYR A 107 12.06 8.64 -6.07
C TYR A 107 13.57 8.51 -5.84
N LYS A 108 14.36 9.30 -6.57
CA LYS A 108 15.82 9.33 -6.41
C LYS A 108 16.17 10.14 -5.17
N MET A 109 16.68 9.50 -4.13
CA MET A 109 17.27 10.18 -2.97
C MET A 109 18.78 10.28 -3.15
N SER A 110 19.39 11.37 -2.69
CA SER A 110 20.85 11.40 -2.49
C SER A 110 21.22 10.44 -1.35
N GLU A 111 22.34 9.73 -1.47
CA GLU A 111 22.87 8.86 -0.41
C GLU A 111 23.71 9.62 0.63
N ASP A 112 23.86 10.94 0.47
CA ASP A 112 24.74 11.76 1.31
C ASP A 112 24.16 11.91 2.73
N ASN A 113 24.69 11.09 3.64
CA ASN A 113 24.63 11.25 5.10
C ASN A 113 25.70 12.22 5.59
#